data_AF-A0A5D0RST3-F1
#
_entry.id   AF-A0A5D0RST3-F1
#
_cell.length_a   1.000
_cell.length_b   1.000
_cell.length_c   1.000
_cell.angle_alpha   90.00
_cell.angle_beta   90.00
_cell.angle_gamma   90.00
#
_symmetry.space_group_name_H-M   'P 1'
#
loop_
_entity.id
_entity.type
_entity.pdbx_description
1 polymer ?
#
loop_
_entity_poly.entity_id
_entity_poly.type
_entity_poly.pdbx_seq_one_letter_code
_entity_poly.pdbx_strand_id
1 'polypeptide(L)' 'MVSQNRKSDWPADRLAEARAVIANVAHHSDHLIRLACNVLAAHGDTPAEREGAQRLLVVIDARRPVRRAQREENGRTAR' A
#
# COMPACT_ATOMS: atom_id res chain seq x y z
N MET A 1 5.41 -17.22 -27.99
CA MET A 1 5.92 -17.21 -26.60
C MET A 1 4.78 -16.74 -25.70
N VAL A 2 4.04 -17.67 -25.09
CA VAL A 2 3.00 -17.31 -24.13
C VAL A 2 3.70 -17.11 -22.78
N SER A 3 3.85 -15.86 -22.37
CA SER A 3 4.33 -15.52 -21.03
C SER A 3 3.41 -16.19 -20.01
N GLN A 4 3.91 -17.25 -19.39
CA GLN A 4 3.22 -17.95 -18.30
C GLN A 4 3.02 -16.94 -17.17
N ASN A 5 1.81 -16.37 -17.10
CA ASN A 5 1.36 -15.66 -15.92
C ASN A 5 1.27 -16.73 -14.83
N ARG A 6 2.28 -16.81 -13.96
CA ARG A 6 2.16 -17.51 -12.68
C ARG A 6 1.06 -16.78 -11.93
N LYS A 7 -0.20 -17.15 -12.18
CA LYS A 7 -1.33 -16.79 -11.34
C LYS A 7 -0.87 -17.19 -9.95
N SER A 8 -0.54 -16.19 -9.13
CA SER A 8 -0.28 -16.44 -7.73
C SER A 8 -1.50 -17.23 -7.24
N ASP A 9 -1.30 -18.33 -6.52
CA ASP A 9 -2.39 -19.10 -5.90
C ASP A 9 -3.05 -18.31 -4.75
N TRP A 10 -2.95 -16.98 -4.84
CA TRP A 10 -3.42 -16.02 -3.86
C TRP A 10 -4.91 -15.81 -4.08
N PRO A 11 -5.72 -15.85 -3.01
CA PRO A 11 -7.16 -15.75 -3.16
C PRO A 11 -7.59 -14.44 -3.85
N ALA A 12 -8.44 -14.55 -4.87
CA ALA A 12 -8.95 -13.39 -5.61
C ALA A 12 -9.68 -12.38 -4.70
N ASP A 13 -10.39 -12.87 -3.67
CA ASP A 13 -11.06 -12.03 -2.67
C ASP A 13 -10.06 -11.15 -1.90
N ARG A 14 -8.84 -11.65 -1.64
CA ARG A 14 -7.80 -10.87 -0.97
C ARG A 14 -7.21 -9.79 -1.87
N LEU A 15 -7.14 -10.04 -3.19
CA LEU A 15 -6.80 -8.99 -4.15
C LEU A 15 -7.90 -7.93 -4.24
N ALA A 16 -9.17 -8.34 -4.24
CA ALA A 16 -10.30 -7.41 -4.24
C ALA A 16 -10.34 -6.55 -2.97
N GLU A 17 -10.10 -7.14 -1.80
CA GLU A 17 -10.00 -6.43 -0.52
C GLU A 17 -8.84 -5.42 -0.54
N ALA A 18 -7.66 -5.83 -1.01
CA ALA A 18 -6.52 -4.92 -1.15
C ALA A 18 -6.83 -3.75 -2.09
N ARG A 19 -7.50 -3.99 -3.22
CA ARG A 19 -7.94 -2.94 -4.15
C ARG A 19 -8.95 -1.99 -3.50
N ALA A 20 -9.89 -2.51 -2.72
CA ALA A 20 -10.86 -1.68 -1.99
C ALA A 20 -10.17 -0.75 -0.98
N VAL A 21 -9.15 -1.24 -0.27
CA VAL A 21 -8.34 -0.41 0.64
C VAL A 21 -7.62 0.71 -0.13
N ILE A 22 -7.03 0.40 -1.30
CA ILE A 22 -6.34 1.42 -2.11
C ILE A 22 -7.34 2.44 -2.67
N ALA A 23 -8.52 2.02 -3.12
CA ALA A 23 -9.55 2.92 -3.60
C ALA A 23 -10.03 3.91 -2.52
N ASN A 24 -9.89 3.54 -1.24
CA ASN A 24 -10.35 4.34 -0.10
C ASN A 24 -9.20 4.83 0.80
N VAL A 25 -8.02 5.08 0.24
CA VAL A 25 -6.79 5.45 0.98
C VAL A 25 -6.96 6.59 1.99
N ALA A 26 -7.87 7.55 1.76
CA ALA A 26 -8.09 8.67 2.66
C ALA A 26 -8.65 8.26 4.03
N HIS A 27 -9.33 7.11 4.10
CA HIS A 27 -10.02 6.63 5.30
C HIS A 27 -9.29 5.47 6.00
N HIS A 28 -8.12 5.07 5.49
CA HIS A 28 -7.36 3.95 6.03
C HIS A 28 -6.02 4.40 6.62
N SER A 29 -5.53 3.65 7.61
CA SER A 29 -4.22 3.92 8.20
C SER A 29 -3.10 3.58 7.22
N ASP A 30 -1.97 4.28 7.30
CA ASP A 30 -0.78 4.00 6.49
C ASP A 30 -0.31 2.53 6.64
N HIS A 31 -0.61 1.89 7.78
CA HIS A 31 -0.36 0.47 7.99
C HIS A 31 -1.24 -0.39 7.06
N LEU A 32 -2.55 -0.16 7.03
CA LEU A 32 -3.45 -0.94 6.17
C LEU A 32 -3.14 -0.70 4.70
N ILE A 33 -2.84 0.54 4.32
CA ILE A 33 -2.46 0.86 2.94
C ILE A 33 -1.17 0.15 2.56
N ARG A 34 -0.16 0.11 3.45
CA ARG A 34 1.09 -0.65 3.23
C ARG A 34 0.84 -2.13 3.05
N LEU A 35 -0.01 -2.73 3.89
CA LEU A 35 -0.35 -4.15 3.78
C LEU A 35 -1.02 -4.47 2.43
N ALA A 36 -2.00 -3.65 2.03
CA ALA A 36 -2.65 -3.78 0.74
C ALA A 36 -1.66 -3.62 -0.43
N CYS A 37 -0.75 -2.64 -0.36
CA CYS A 37 0.27 -2.47 -1.38
C CYS A 37 1.23 -3.67 -1.47
N ASN A 38 1.63 -4.26 -0.34
CA ASN A 38 2.48 -5.46 -0.34
C ASN A 38 1.78 -6.64 -1.03
N VAL A 39 0.48 -6.82 -0.76
CA VAL A 39 -0.33 -7.86 -1.42
C VAL A 39 -0.38 -7.63 -2.92
N LEU A 40 -0.68 -6.40 -3.37
CA LEU A 40 -0.79 -6.08 -4.80
C LEU A 40 0.57 -6.10 -5.50
N ALA A 41 1.66 -5.71 -4.84
CA ALA A 41 3.00 -5.78 -5.42
C ALA A 41 3.48 -7.21 -5.67
N ALA A 42 3.14 -8.14 -4.76
CA ALA A 42 3.53 -9.54 -4.85
C ALA A 42 2.59 -10.36 -5.74
N HIS A 43 1.28 -10.08 -5.68
CA HIS A 43 0.25 -10.97 -6.22
C HIS A 43 -0.71 -10.29 -7.20
N GLY A 44 -0.56 -8.99 -7.48
CA GLY A 44 -1.40 -8.27 -8.43
C GLY A 44 -1.42 -8.95 -9.79
N ASP A 45 -2.57 -8.90 -10.46
CA ASP A 45 -2.84 -9.65 -11.68
C ASP A 45 -2.02 -9.11 -12.86
N THR A 46 -1.77 -7.80 -12.87
CA THR A 46 -1.09 -7.11 -13.95
C THR A 46 0.26 -6.55 -13.50
N PRO A 47 1.26 -6.47 -14.41
CA PRO A 47 2.52 -5.77 -14.12
C PRO A 47 2.29 -4.32 -13.69
N ALA A 48 1.36 -3.62 -14.34
CA ALA A 48 1.03 -2.23 -14.03
C ALA A 48 0.48 -2.06 -12.60
N GLU A 49 -0.38 -2.98 -12.15
CA GLU A 49 -0.88 -3.00 -10.77
C GLU A 49 0.26 -3.23 -9.76
N ARG A 50 1.13 -4.21 -10.04
CA ARG A 50 2.29 -4.49 -9.19
C ARG A 50 3.23 -3.29 -9.08
N GLU A 51 3.54 -2.63 -10.21
CA GLU A 51 4.37 -1.43 -10.24
C GLU A 51 3.72 -0.24 -9.52
N GLY A 52 2.41 -0.03 -9.72
CA GLY A 52 1.67 1.03 -9.05
C GLY A 52 1.72 0.88 -7.52
N ALA A 53 1.53 -0.35 -7.03
CA ALA A 53 1.62 -0.67 -5.60
C ALA A 53 3.03 -0.42 -5.03
N GLN A 54 4.08 -0.79 -5.79
CA GLN A 54 5.47 -0.52 -5.38
C GLN A 54 5.77 0.98 -5.28
N ARG A 55 5.30 1.79 -6.25
CA ARG A 55 5.46 3.26 -6.18
C ARG A 55 4.73 3.85 -4.99
N LEU A 56 3.53 3.35 -4.68
CA LEU A 56 2.76 3.82 -3.53
C LEU A 56 3.44 3.49 -2.19
N LEU A 57 4.10 2.34 -2.08
CA LEU A 57 4.92 2.01 -0.90
C LEU A 57 6.01 3.05 -0.64
N VAL A 58 6.73 3.47 -1.69
CA VAL A 58 7.77 4.52 -1.58
C VAL A 58 7.19 5.82 -1.03
N VAL A 59 6.03 6.23 -1.53
CA VAL A 59 5.34 7.47 -1.07
C VAL A 59 4.93 7.35 0.41
N ILE A 60 4.39 6.20 0.82
CA ILE A 60 3.96 5.96 2.21
C ILE A 60 5.16 5.90 3.16
N ASP A 61 6.27 5.29 2.74
CA ASP A 61 7.51 5.27 3.51
C ASP A 61 8.08 6.68 3.73
N ALA A 62 8.05 7.52 2.69
CA ALA A 62 8.48 8.91 2.78
C ALA A 62 7.58 9.77 3.71
N ARG A 63 6.32 9.40 3.91
CA ARG A 63 5.40 10.12 4.82
C ARG A 63 5.66 9.85 6.31
N ARG A 64 6.24 8.71 6.67
CA ARG A 64 6.53 8.36 8.08
C ARG A 64 7.42 9.36 8.83
N PRO A 65 8.57 9.84 8.28
CA PRO A 65 9.40 10.82 8.98
C PRO A 65 8.65 12.13 9.23
N VAL A 66 7.85 12.59 8.26
CA VAL A 66 7.06 13.83 8.39
C VAL A 66 6.04 13.72 9.51
N ARG A 67 5.28 12.61 9.60
CA ARG A 67 4.29 12.44 10.67
C ARG A 67 4.90 12.25 12.06
N ARG A 68 6.08 11.60 12.16
CA ARG A 68 6.80 11.52 13.45
C ARG A 68 7.24 12.90 13.92
N ALA A 69 7.83 13.70 13.03
CA ALA A 69 8.21 15.08 13.33
C ALA A 69 7.00 15.92 13.76
N GLN A 70 5.88 15.85 13.03
CA GLN A 70 4.65 16.58 13.37
C GLN A 70 4.06 16.15 14.72
N ARG A 71 4.09 14.85 15.06
CA ARG A 71 3.59 14.37 16.35
C ARG A 71 4.45 14.85 17.51
N GLU A 72 5.76 14.89 17.33
CA GLU A 72 6.71 15.41 18.34
C GLU A 72 6.56 16.92 18.53
N GLU A 73 6.39 17.67 17.43
CA GLU A 73 6.13 19.11 17.44
C GLU A 73 4.80 19.44 18.14
N ASN A 74 3.72 18.77 17.77
CA ASN A 74 2.41 18.97 18.40
C ASN A 74 2.42 18.59 19.89
N GLY A 75 3.27 17.65 20.31
CA GLY A 75 3.47 17.30 21.72
C GLY A 75 4.32 18.30 22.51
N ARG A 76 5.10 19.16 21.84
CA ARG A 76 5.86 20.26 22.45
C ARG A 76 5.03 21.54 22.56
N THR A 77 4.16 21.83 21.59
CA THR A 77 3.27 23.00 21.62
C THR A 77 2.12 22.85 22.63
N ALA A 78 1.76 21.62 22.99
CA ALA A 78 0.70 21.34 23.96
C ALA A 78 1.17 21.33 25.43
N ARG A 79 2.39 21.80 25.73
CA ARG A 79 3.00 21.78 27.06
C ARG A 79 3.34 23.19 27.55
#